data_AF-A0ABD3T4R3-F1
#
_entry.id   AF-A0ABD3T4R3-F1
#
_cell.length_a   1.000
_cell.length_b   1.000
_cell.length_c   1.000
_cell.angle_alpha   90.00
_cell.angle_beta   90.00
_cell.angle_gamma   90.00
#
_symmetry.space_group_name_H-M   'P 1'
#
loop_
_entity.id
_entity.type
_entity.pdbx_description
1 polymer ?
#
loop_
_entity_poly.entity_id
_entity_poly.type
_entity_poly.pdbx_seq_one_letter_code
_entity_poly.pdbx_strand_id
1 'polypeptide(L)'
;MYILRSSSVCVFMYLFYVQNGQLANVVLSVDSSINNQSPYPGERNRAVPQLSFAPVAISSMRNNTFDYRAVMKELNDARVPMDDPRLIQIIRDYYIDPPSLEPYNLEKPDRLEFSKGQAPFVDSRLNYSEGGFFVEAGALNGEKGSNTLFFEKVRKWNGLLVEADPESYALLRSKHRKAFSINACLSIKNYSSV
;
A
#
# COMPACT_ATOMS: atom_id res chain seq x y z
N MET A 1 4.89 5.26 -9.16
CA MET A 1 4.09 5.80 -8.05
C MET A 1 4.27 7.31 -8.09
N TYR A 2 3.20 8.04 -8.40
CA TYR A 2 3.25 9.48 -8.69
C TYR A 2 2.73 10.25 -7.46
N ILE A 3 3.39 11.35 -7.07
CA ILE A 3 2.81 12.36 -6.16
C ILE A 3 2.18 13.49 -6.98
N LEU A 4 0.91 13.35 -7.36
CA LEU A 4 0.12 14.43 -7.99
C LEU A 4 -0.90 14.92 -6.96
N ARG A 5 -0.89 16.24 -6.71
CA ARG A 5 -2.08 16.95 -6.24
C ARG A 5 -3.05 17.07 -7.42
N SER A 6 -4.08 16.23 -7.50
CA SER A 6 -5.31 16.61 -8.20
C SER A 6 -6.49 15.72 -7.83
N SER A 7 -7.61 16.39 -7.67
CA SER A 7 -8.88 15.97 -7.10
C SER A 7 -9.62 15.02 -8.03
N SER A 8 -9.61 13.73 -7.74
CA SER A 8 -10.65 12.78 -8.17
C SER A 8 -10.53 11.51 -7.34
N VAL A 9 -11.52 11.31 -6.46
CA VAL A 9 -11.64 10.16 -5.57
C VAL A 9 -11.78 8.89 -6.39
N CYS A 10 -10.82 7.97 -6.26
CA CYS A 10 -10.88 6.64 -6.86
C CYS A 10 -10.47 5.61 -5.81
N VAL A 11 -11.43 5.15 -5.00
CA VAL A 11 -11.22 4.09 -4.00
C VAL A 11 -11.37 2.75 -4.70
N PHE A 12 -10.28 2.26 -5.29
CA PHE A 12 -10.17 0.84 -5.67
C PHE A 12 -9.30 0.13 -4.64
N MET A 13 -9.94 -0.69 -3.80
CA MET A 13 -9.25 -1.55 -2.85
C MET A 13 -8.57 -2.71 -3.60
N TYR A 14 -7.25 -2.79 -3.50
CA TYR A 14 -6.51 -4.02 -3.80
C TYR A 14 -5.73 -4.41 -2.55
N LEU A 15 -6.16 -5.48 -1.88
CA LEU A 15 -5.38 -6.08 -0.80
C LEU A 15 -4.40 -7.06 -1.45
N PHE A 16 -3.12 -6.68 -1.55
CA PHE A 16 -2.07 -7.61 -1.94
C PHE A 16 -1.52 -8.30 -0.69
N TYR A 17 -1.65 -9.63 -0.65
CA TYR A 17 -1.11 -10.48 0.40
C TYR A 17 0.20 -11.10 -0.08
N VAL A 18 1.25 -10.98 0.74
CA VAL A 18 2.48 -11.76 0.57
C VAL A 18 2.73 -12.51 1.87
N GLN A 19 2.49 -13.82 1.86
CA GLN A 19 2.92 -14.72 2.93
C GLN A 19 4.40 -15.04 2.76
N ASN A 20 5.15 -15.04 3.86
CA ASN A 20 6.42 -15.74 3.92
C ASN A 20 6.15 -17.25 3.72
N GLY A 21 6.42 -17.75 2.52
CA GLY A 21 6.71 -19.16 2.28
C GLY A 21 5.56 -20.15 2.07
N GLN A 22 4.27 -19.75 2.09
CA GLN A 22 3.19 -20.62 1.60
C GLN A 22 2.15 -19.85 0.77
N LEU A 23 1.75 -20.45 -0.35
CA LEU A 23 0.83 -19.89 -1.33
C LEU A 23 -0.58 -19.76 -0.74
N ALA A 24 -1.06 -18.53 -0.53
CA ALA A 24 -2.49 -18.26 -0.49
C ALA A 24 -2.88 -17.42 -1.69
N ASN A 25 -3.48 -18.06 -2.70
CA ASN A 25 -4.10 -17.35 -3.81
C ASN A 25 -5.43 -16.76 -3.32
N VAL A 26 -5.44 -15.49 -2.90
CA VAL A 26 -6.69 -14.79 -2.62
C VAL A 26 -7.15 -14.07 -3.89
N VAL A 27 -8.12 -14.66 -4.58
CA VAL A 27 -8.84 -14.00 -5.67
C VAL A 27 -10.00 -13.21 -5.06
N LEU A 28 -9.86 -11.88 -4.99
CA LEU A 28 -10.96 -11.00 -4.61
C LEU A 28 -11.75 -10.63 -5.88
N SER A 29 -12.88 -11.30 -6.10
CA SER A 29 -13.89 -10.83 -7.06
C SER A 29 -14.85 -9.89 -6.33
N VAL A 30 -14.84 -8.61 -6.68
CA VAL A 30 -15.91 -7.68 -6.29
C VAL A 30 -17.02 -7.86 -7.31
N ASP A 31 -18.09 -8.56 -6.96
CA ASP A 31 -19.28 -8.62 -7.81
C ASP A 31 -20.31 -7.59 -7.34
N SER A 32 -20.58 -6.64 -8.21
CA SER A 32 -21.88 -5.98 -8.24
C SER A 32 -22.23 -5.68 -9.70
N SER A 33 -22.83 -6.67 -10.37
CA SER A 33 -23.75 -6.51 -11.51
C SER A 33 -23.19 -5.97 -12.84
N ILE A 34 -21.97 -6.31 -13.26
CA ILE A 34 -21.48 -5.98 -14.61
C ILE A 34 -20.94 -7.25 -15.29
N ASN A 35 -21.39 -7.47 -16.53
CA ASN A 35 -21.09 -8.60 -17.41
C ASN A 35 -19.68 -9.20 -17.23
N ASN A 36 -19.65 -10.53 -17.13
CA ASN A 36 -18.50 -11.42 -16.98
C ASN A 36 -17.49 -11.36 -18.16
N GLN A 37 -16.83 -10.23 -18.37
CA GLN A 37 -15.60 -10.15 -19.15
C GLN A 37 -14.61 -9.23 -18.45
N SER A 38 -13.68 -9.85 -17.70
CA SER A 38 -12.49 -9.16 -17.21
C SER A 38 -11.72 -8.60 -18.42
N PRO A 39 -11.38 -7.29 -18.45
CA PRO A 39 -10.73 -6.66 -19.61
C PRO A 39 -9.25 -7.08 -19.80
N TYR A 40 -8.75 -8.04 -19.01
CA TYR A 40 -7.38 -8.54 -19.07
C TYR A 40 -7.37 -10.02 -19.47
N PRO A 41 -7.09 -10.36 -20.74
CA PRO A 41 -6.87 -11.73 -21.17
C PRO A 41 -5.46 -12.14 -20.73
N GLY A 42 -5.33 -12.66 -19.51
CA GLY A 42 -4.07 -13.16 -18.97
C GLY A 42 -4.31 -14.37 -18.07
N GLU A 43 -3.54 -15.44 -18.28
CA GLU A 43 -3.57 -16.67 -17.48
C GLU A 43 -3.32 -16.36 -16.00
N ARG A 44 -4.36 -16.47 -15.16
CA ARG A 44 -4.28 -16.31 -13.69
C ARG A 44 -3.51 -17.44 -12.98
N ASN A 45 -2.75 -18.25 -13.72
CA ASN A 45 -2.22 -19.54 -13.26
C ASN A 45 -0.68 -19.62 -13.20
N ARG A 46 0.06 -18.53 -13.47
CA ARG A 46 1.52 -18.55 -13.27
C ARG A 46 1.85 -18.08 -11.85
N ALA A 47 2.15 -19.03 -10.98
CA ALA A 47 2.89 -18.76 -9.75
C ALA A 47 4.27 -18.22 -10.14
N VAL A 48 4.50 -16.91 -9.95
CA VAL A 48 5.84 -16.33 -10.04
C VAL A 48 6.66 -16.97 -8.93
N PRO A 49 7.86 -17.54 -9.19
CA PRO A 49 8.70 -18.08 -8.15
C PRO A 49 8.92 -17.02 -7.06
N GLN A 50 8.56 -17.33 -5.82
CA GLN A 50 8.85 -16.43 -4.69
C GLN A 50 10.37 -16.31 -4.57
N LEU A 51 10.92 -15.15 -4.94
CA LEU A 51 12.22 -14.75 -4.44
C LEU A 51 12.10 -14.59 -2.92
N SER A 52 13.08 -15.14 -2.18
CA SER A 52 13.17 -14.93 -0.74
C SER A 52 13.19 -13.43 -0.44
N PHE A 53 12.13 -12.91 0.17
CA PHE A 53 12.06 -11.52 0.58
C PHE A 53 13.02 -11.29 1.76
N ALA A 54 14.16 -10.66 1.49
CA ALA A 54 15.04 -10.14 2.53
C ALA A 54 14.67 -8.67 2.75
N PRO A 55 13.95 -8.31 3.83
CA PRO A 55 13.59 -6.92 4.09
C PRO A 55 14.86 -6.09 4.26
N VAL A 56 15.07 -5.14 3.35
CA VAL A 56 16.09 -4.11 3.53
C VAL A 56 15.53 -3.09 4.51
N ALA A 57 16.24 -2.84 5.62
CA ALA A 57 15.87 -1.79 6.55
C ALA A 57 15.87 -0.44 5.81
N ILE A 58 14.75 0.27 5.87
CA ILE A 58 14.70 1.65 5.39
C ILE A 58 15.47 2.50 6.39
N SER A 59 16.56 3.13 5.93
CA SER A 59 17.33 4.05 6.78
C SER A 59 16.41 5.15 7.28
N SER A 60 16.34 5.33 8.61
CA SER A 60 15.64 6.46 9.21
C SER A 60 16.38 7.78 9.00
N MET A 61 17.67 7.71 8.64
CA MET A 61 18.49 8.89 8.35
C MET A 61 18.44 9.22 6.87
N ARG A 62 17.74 10.32 6.54
CA ARG A 62 17.72 10.92 5.22
C ARG A 62 18.82 11.98 5.13
N ASN A 63 19.56 12.01 4.02
CA ASN A 63 20.47 13.13 3.75
C ASN A 63 19.63 14.37 3.37
N ASN A 64 19.51 15.32 4.29
CA ASN A 64 18.71 16.55 4.11
C ASN A 64 19.28 17.53 3.06
N THR A 65 20.53 17.35 2.64
CA THR A 65 21.14 18.18 1.59
C THR A 65 20.92 17.62 0.18
N PHE A 66 20.45 16.37 0.08
CA PHE A 66 20.18 15.72 -1.20
C PHE A 66 18.82 16.14 -1.74
N ASP A 67 18.81 16.79 -2.91
CA ASP A 67 17.58 17.18 -3.61
C ASP A 67 16.96 15.97 -4.34
N TYR A 68 16.36 15.07 -3.57
CA TYR A 68 15.67 13.90 -4.11
C TYR A 68 14.50 14.27 -5.03
N ARG A 69 13.96 15.49 -4.94
CA ARG A 69 12.86 15.95 -5.79
C ARG A 69 13.36 16.29 -7.19
N ALA A 70 14.51 16.95 -7.30
CA ALA A 70 15.17 17.17 -8.59
C ALA A 70 15.48 15.84 -9.30
N VAL A 71 16.03 14.86 -8.56
CA VAL A 71 16.33 13.54 -9.14
C VAL A 71 15.05 12.80 -9.53
N MET A 72 14.00 12.82 -8.69
CA MET A 72 12.70 12.24 -9.06
C MET A 72 12.12 12.89 -10.32
N LYS A 73 12.27 14.22 -10.48
CA LYS A 73 11.83 14.93 -11.68
C LYS A 73 12.60 14.46 -12.92
N GLU A 74 13.92 14.36 -12.84
CA GLU A 74 14.76 13.87 -13.94
C GLU A 74 14.37 12.45 -14.38
N LEU A 75 14.20 11.54 -13.42
CA LEU A 75 13.80 10.16 -13.70
C LEU A 75 12.40 10.08 -14.33
N ASN A 76 11.46 10.91 -13.86
CA ASN A 76 10.12 11.00 -14.43
C ASN A 76 10.14 11.56 -15.87
N ASP A 77 10.89 12.63 -16.11
CA ASP A 77 11.03 13.26 -17.43
C ASP A 77 11.65 12.27 -18.44
N ALA A 78 12.62 11.47 -17.99
CA ALA A 78 13.24 10.41 -18.77
C ALA A 78 12.35 9.16 -18.96
N ARG A 79 11.17 9.11 -18.31
CA ARG A 79 10.24 7.97 -18.31
C ARG A 79 10.94 6.63 -18.01
N VAL A 80 11.82 6.65 -17.00
CA VAL A 80 12.53 5.41 -16.61
C VAL A 80 11.53 4.32 -16.22
N PRO A 81 11.85 3.03 -16.44
CA PRO A 81 11.02 1.92 -15.99
C PRO A 81 10.74 1.99 -14.49
N MET A 82 9.55 1.55 -14.06
CA MET A 82 9.16 1.56 -12.65
C MET A 82 10.04 0.67 -11.74
N ASP A 83 10.79 -0.27 -12.32
CA ASP A 83 11.77 -1.13 -11.66
C ASP A 83 13.22 -0.62 -11.78
N ASP A 84 13.44 0.60 -12.29
CA ASP A 84 14.76 1.24 -12.31
C ASP A 84 15.32 1.32 -10.87
N PRO A 85 16.53 0.78 -10.61
CA PRO A 85 17.11 0.74 -9.27
C PRO A 85 17.22 2.12 -8.60
N ARG A 86 17.47 3.18 -9.38
CA ARG A 86 17.59 4.56 -8.89
C ARG A 86 16.23 5.09 -8.45
N LEU A 87 15.18 4.79 -9.22
CA LEU A 87 13.80 5.15 -8.86
C LEU A 87 13.35 4.42 -7.60
N ILE A 88 13.61 3.10 -7.52
CA ILE A 88 13.32 2.29 -6.33
C ILE A 88 14.03 2.87 -5.10
N GLN A 89 15.32 3.21 -5.24
CA GLN A 89 16.11 3.77 -4.15
C GLN A 89 15.52 5.10 -3.64
N ILE A 90 15.21 6.03 -4.55
CA ILE A 90 14.63 7.32 -4.17
C ILE A 90 13.27 7.16 -3.50
N ILE A 91 12.41 6.28 -4.03
CA ILE A 91 11.12 5.98 -3.42
C ILE A 91 11.30 5.44 -2.00
N ARG A 92 12.18 4.44 -1.85
CA ARG A 92 12.46 3.79 -0.57
C ARG A 92 12.98 4.77 0.47
N ASP A 93 13.96 5.59 0.09
CA ASP A 93 14.72 6.39 1.05
C ASP A 93 14.03 7.72 1.39
N TYR A 94 13.28 8.30 0.44
CA TYR A 94 12.77 9.66 0.57
C TYR A 94 11.25 9.80 0.53
N TYR A 95 10.52 8.86 -0.08
CA TYR A 95 9.07 8.96 -0.23
C TYR A 95 8.27 8.01 0.67
N ILE A 96 8.84 6.88 1.07
CA ILE A 96 8.22 5.99 2.07
C ILE A 96 8.52 6.51 3.46
N ASP A 97 7.47 6.67 4.25
CA ASP A 97 7.57 6.97 5.66
C ASP A 97 7.52 5.67 6.48
N PRO A 98 8.39 5.53 7.50
CA PRO A 98 8.44 4.33 8.32
C PRO A 98 7.23 4.23 9.26
N PRO A 99 6.92 3.02 9.77
CA PRO A 99 5.96 2.84 10.85
C PRO A 99 6.20 3.77 12.03
N SER A 100 5.13 4.29 12.63
CA SER A 100 5.25 5.15 13.80
C SER A 100 5.72 4.35 15.02
N LEU A 101 6.68 4.89 15.78
CA LEU A 101 7.07 4.37 17.09
C LEU A 101 6.11 4.84 18.20
N GLU A 102 5.39 5.94 17.98
CA GLU A 102 4.45 6.53 18.93
C GLU A 102 3.20 5.66 19.16
N PRO A 103 2.55 5.71 20.33
CA PRO A 103 1.27 5.02 20.55
C PRO A 103 0.22 5.39 19.51
N TYR A 104 -0.68 4.44 19.21
CA TYR A 104 -1.81 4.68 18.31
C TYR A 104 -2.63 5.90 18.73
N ASN A 105 -2.97 6.76 17.77
CA ASN A 105 -3.82 7.93 17.97
C ASN A 105 -5.13 7.76 17.19
N LEU A 106 -5.90 6.73 17.56
CA LEU A 106 -7.17 6.38 16.93
C LEU A 106 -8.33 7.08 17.62
N GLU A 107 -9.33 7.52 16.85
CA GLU A 107 -10.59 8.06 17.37
C GLU A 107 -11.41 6.98 18.08
N LYS A 108 -11.38 5.74 17.58
CA LYS A 108 -12.12 4.59 18.12
C LYS A 108 -11.18 3.43 18.38
N PRO A 109 -10.32 3.50 19.42
CA PRO A 109 -9.26 2.52 19.66
C PRO A 109 -9.79 1.11 19.93
N ASP A 110 -10.97 0.97 20.55
CA ASP A 110 -11.55 -0.34 20.87
C ASP A 110 -12.32 -0.97 19.68
N ARG A 111 -12.55 -0.19 18.62
CA ARG A 111 -13.19 -0.72 17.41
C ARG A 111 -12.20 -1.60 16.66
N LEU A 112 -12.63 -2.82 16.34
CA LEU A 112 -11.81 -3.78 15.58
C LEU A 112 -12.13 -3.78 14.08
N GLU A 113 -13.34 -3.38 13.70
CA GLU A 113 -13.84 -3.53 12.34
C GLU A 113 -14.21 -2.16 11.75
N PHE A 114 -13.45 -1.69 10.77
CA PHE A 114 -13.71 -0.43 10.05
C PHE A 114 -14.09 -0.64 8.59
N SER A 115 -13.95 -1.86 8.07
CA SER A 115 -14.03 -2.20 6.65
C SER A 115 -15.45 -2.51 6.15
N LYS A 116 -16.45 -2.41 7.03
CA LYS A 116 -17.85 -2.78 6.75
C LYS A 116 -18.00 -4.27 6.39
N GLY A 117 -17.24 -5.15 7.05
CA GLY A 117 -17.34 -6.60 6.95
C GLY A 117 -16.32 -7.28 6.03
N GLN A 118 -15.45 -6.52 5.36
CA GLN A 118 -14.45 -7.07 4.44
C GLN A 118 -13.28 -7.75 5.17
N ALA A 119 -12.82 -7.18 6.28
CA ALA A 119 -11.72 -7.71 7.07
C ALA A 119 -12.06 -9.11 7.61
N PRO A 120 -13.20 -9.37 8.28
CA PRO A 120 -13.59 -10.74 8.67
C PRO A 120 -13.72 -11.70 7.48
N PHE A 121 -14.24 -11.21 6.35
CA PHE A 121 -14.39 -12.02 5.13
C PHE A 121 -13.03 -12.49 4.58
N VAL A 122 -12.04 -11.60 4.53
CA VAL A 122 -10.67 -11.90 4.10
C VAL A 122 -9.96 -12.77 5.13
N ASP A 123 -10.09 -12.43 6.42
CA ASP A 123 -9.44 -13.11 7.53
C ASP A 123 -9.80 -14.60 7.58
N SER A 124 -11.08 -14.93 7.40
CA SER A 124 -11.54 -16.33 7.32
C SER A 124 -10.96 -17.10 6.12
N ARG A 125 -10.74 -16.44 4.98
CA ARG A 125 -10.15 -17.06 3.77
C ARG A 125 -8.65 -17.24 3.87
N LEU A 126 -8.02 -16.46 4.73
CA LEU A 126 -6.60 -16.54 5.04
C LEU A 126 -6.32 -17.45 6.24
N ASN A 127 -7.30 -18.27 6.63
CA ASN A 127 -7.22 -19.17 7.78
C ASN A 127 -6.71 -18.46 9.03
N TYR A 128 -7.12 -17.20 9.23
CA TYR A 128 -6.79 -16.42 10.41
C TYR A 128 -5.28 -16.19 10.59
N SER A 129 -4.51 -16.18 9.49
CA SER A 129 -3.05 -16.09 9.51
C SER A 129 -2.52 -14.81 10.16
N GLU A 130 -1.44 -14.95 10.92
CA GLU A 130 -0.71 -13.84 11.54
C GLU A 130 0.58 -13.52 10.77
N GLY A 131 1.11 -12.30 10.96
CA GLY A 131 2.42 -11.91 10.44
C GLY A 131 2.51 -11.76 8.92
N GLY A 132 1.39 -11.48 8.25
CA GLY A 132 1.35 -11.18 6.81
C GLY A 132 1.80 -9.74 6.47
N PHE A 133 1.73 -9.43 5.18
CA PHE A 133 1.96 -8.09 4.66
C PHE A 133 0.76 -7.63 3.81
N PHE A 134 0.26 -6.41 4.05
CA PHE A 134 -0.80 -5.80 3.26
C PHE A 134 -0.32 -4.58 2.46
N VAL A 135 -1.03 -4.26 1.39
CA VAL A 135 -0.98 -2.94 0.76
C VAL A 135 -2.40 -2.39 0.76
N GLU A 136 -2.61 -1.17 1.28
CA GLU A 136 -3.90 -0.48 1.26
C GLU A 136 -3.84 0.69 0.29
N ALA A 137 -4.52 0.57 -0.85
CA ALA A 137 -4.70 1.66 -1.80
C ALA A 137 -5.92 2.50 -1.41
N GLY A 138 -5.71 3.80 -1.18
CA GLY A 138 -6.75 4.72 -0.69
C GLY A 138 -6.97 4.58 0.82
N ALA A 139 -5.89 4.73 1.59
CA ALA A 139 -5.91 4.59 3.04
C ALA A 139 -6.64 5.74 3.78
N LEU A 140 -7.07 6.78 3.05
CA LEU A 140 -7.84 7.92 3.56
C LEU A 140 -7.15 8.56 4.77
N ASN A 141 -7.84 8.69 5.90
CA ASN A 141 -7.31 9.27 7.13
C ASN A 141 -6.63 8.23 8.04
N GLY A 142 -6.37 7.02 7.55
CA GLY A 142 -5.72 5.95 8.29
C GLY A 142 -6.60 5.18 9.28
N GLU A 143 -7.89 5.52 9.42
CA GLU A 143 -8.79 4.85 10.37
C GLU A 143 -10.19 4.62 9.79
N LYS A 144 -10.85 5.68 9.33
CA LYS A 144 -12.21 5.64 8.80
C LYS A 144 -12.24 4.78 7.53
N GLY A 145 -12.98 3.68 7.59
CA GLY A 145 -13.11 2.78 6.44
C GLY A 145 -11.89 1.89 6.20
N SER A 146 -10.90 1.87 7.10
CA SER A 146 -9.67 1.10 6.86
C SER A 146 -9.97 -0.40 6.78
N ASN A 147 -9.46 -1.02 5.72
CA ASN A 147 -9.56 -2.45 5.49
C ASN A 147 -8.45 -3.22 6.19
N THR A 148 -7.37 -2.53 6.57
CA THR A 148 -6.13 -3.15 7.07
C THR A 148 -5.89 -2.96 8.55
N LEU A 149 -6.58 -2.01 9.20
CA LEU A 149 -6.38 -1.72 10.63
C LEU A 149 -6.64 -2.94 11.53
N PHE A 150 -7.58 -3.81 11.14
CA PHE A 150 -7.81 -5.10 11.80
C PHE A 150 -6.59 -6.02 11.70
N PHE A 151 -6.04 -6.20 10.49
CA PHE A 151 -4.90 -7.07 10.25
C PHE A 151 -3.63 -6.56 10.95
N GLU A 152 -3.43 -5.24 10.97
CA GLU A 152 -2.34 -4.58 11.68
C GLU A 152 -2.43 -4.83 13.20
N LYS A 153 -3.57 -4.53 13.81
CA LYS A 153 -3.74 -4.60 15.28
C LYS A 153 -3.90 -6.02 15.81
N VAL A 154 -4.66 -6.85 15.12
CA VAL A 154 -5.11 -8.17 15.63
C VAL A 154 -4.24 -9.28 15.07
N ARG A 155 -3.97 -9.27 13.75
CA ARG A 155 -3.16 -10.31 13.10
C ARG A 155 -1.66 -10.01 13.10
N LYS A 156 -1.24 -8.86 13.62
CA LYS A 156 0.18 -8.43 13.66
C LYS A 156 0.80 -8.36 12.27
N TRP A 157 0.00 -8.02 11.27
CA TRP A 157 0.52 -7.81 9.92
C TRP A 157 1.25 -6.48 9.84
N ASN A 158 2.27 -6.43 9.00
CA ASN A 158 2.86 -5.17 8.55
C ASN A 158 2.22 -4.78 7.21
N GLY A 159 2.54 -3.60 6.68
CA GLY A 159 2.02 -3.23 5.37
C GLY A 159 2.46 -1.86 4.89
N LEU A 160 1.90 -1.47 3.74
CA LEU A 160 2.07 -0.16 3.12
C LEU A 160 0.70 0.50 2.92
N LEU A 161 0.52 1.69 3.50
CA LEU A 161 -0.64 2.54 3.31
C LEU A 161 -0.36 3.56 2.21
N VAL A 162 -1.16 3.58 1.16
CA VAL A 162 -1.04 4.49 0.02
C VAL A 162 -2.23 5.44 0.04
N GLU A 163 -1.98 6.74 0.12
CA GLU A 163 -3.02 7.77 0.01
C GLU A 163 -2.54 8.92 -0.87
N ALA A 164 -3.34 9.26 -1.88
CA ALA A 164 -3.00 10.26 -2.87
C ALA A 164 -3.22 11.68 -2.35
N ASP A 165 -4.34 11.91 -1.67
CA ASP A 165 -4.73 13.23 -1.19
C ASP A 165 -3.83 13.67 -0.02
N PRO A 166 -3.07 14.79 -0.16
CA PRO A 166 -2.14 15.20 0.88
C PRO A 166 -2.80 15.57 2.21
N GLU A 167 -4.04 16.05 2.21
CA GLU A 167 -4.76 16.39 3.44
C GLU A 167 -5.15 15.11 4.19
N SER A 168 -5.74 14.15 3.48
CA SER A 168 -6.05 12.82 4.01
C SER A 168 -4.78 12.11 4.49
N TYR A 169 -3.68 12.20 3.74
CA TYR A 169 -2.39 11.63 4.14
C TYR A 169 -1.84 12.25 5.43
N ALA A 170 -1.96 13.58 5.60
CA ALA A 170 -1.55 14.23 6.84
C ALA A 170 -2.37 13.71 8.04
N LEU A 171 -3.68 13.51 7.86
CA LEU A 171 -4.53 12.89 8.88
C LEU A 171 -4.12 11.43 9.15
N LEU A 172 -3.84 10.64 8.10
CA LEU A 172 -3.32 9.27 8.24
C LEU A 172 -2.05 9.21 9.07
N ARG A 173 -1.08 10.09 8.78
CA ARG A 173 0.18 10.18 9.55
C ARG A 173 -0.07 10.46 11.03
N SER A 174 -1.08 11.28 11.35
CA SER A 174 -1.43 11.61 12.74
C SER A 174 -2.04 10.44 13.52
N LYS A 175 -2.49 9.35 12.85
CA LYS A 175 -3.04 8.16 13.53
C LYS A 175 -1.97 7.24 14.12
N HIS A 176 -0.69 7.48 13.80
CA HIS A 176 0.44 6.67 14.27
C HIS A 176 0.30 5.17 13.95
N ARG A 177 -0.16 4.88 12.72
CA ARG A 177 -0.23 3.50 12.20
C ARG A 177 1.14 2.81 12.28
N LYS A 178 1.11 1.49 12.46
CA LYS A 178 2.29 0.62 12.57
C LYS A 178 2.69 -0.01 11.24
N ALA A 179 2.25 0.60 10.15
CA ALA A 179 2.58 0.25 8.78
C ALA A 179 3.38 1.38 8.13
N PHE A 180 4.13 1.05 7.08
CA PHE A 180 4.72 2.04 6.20
C PHE A 180 3.62 2.89 5.56
N SER A 181 3.90 4.14 5.22
CA SER A 181 2.95 4.97 4.50
C SER A 181 3.61 5.77 3.38
N ILE A 182 2.82 6.12 2.37
CA ILE A 182 3.28 6.94 1.26
C ILE A 182 2.18 7.84 0.70
N ASN A 183 2.51 9.12 0.48
CA ASN A 183 1.60 10.06 -0.15
C ASN A 183 1.70 9.96 -1.67
N ALA A 184 0.95 9.07 -2.30
CA ALA A 184 1.04 8.89 -3.74
C ALA A 184 -0.18 8.22 -4.38
N CYS A 185 -0.24 8.30 -5.71
CA CYS A 185 -1.21 7.64 -6.57
C CYS A 185 -0.61 6.36 -7.21
N LEU A 186 -1.50 5.41 -7.50
CA LEU A 186 -1.23 4.24 -8.32
C LEU A 186 -1.55 4.54 -9.80
N SER A 187 -0.79 3.93 -10.70
CA SER A 187 -0.98 4.07 -12.15
C SER A 187 -0.92 2.69 -12.80
N ILE A 188 -1.70 2.51 -13.86
CA ILE A 188 -1.66 1.31 -14.71
C ILE A 188 -0.52 1.36 -15.74
N LYS A 189 0.15 2.52 -15.89
CA LYS A 189 1.31 2.67 -16.75
C LYS A 189 2.58 2.33 -15.97
N ASN A 190 3.50 1.61 -16.62
CA ASN A 190 4.83 1.29 -16.10
C ASN A 190 5.85 2.44 -16.27
N TYR A 191 5.37 3.65 -16.55
CA TYR A 191 6.15 4.87 -16.64
C TYR A 191 5.30 6.04 -16.12
N SER A 192 5.98 7.12 -15.75
CA SER A 192 5.31 8.38 -15.40
C SER A 192 4.73 9.03 -16.66
N SER A 193 3.41 9.21 -16.72
CA SER A 193 2.76 10.04 -17.74
C SER A 193 2.18 11.27 -17.09
N VAL A 194 2.70 12.43 -17.47
CA VAL A 194 2.09 13.75 -17.21
C VAL A 194 0.75 13.84 -17.94
#